data_AF-A0AAX2GUW8-F1
#
_entry.id   AF-A0AAX2GUW8-F1
#
_cell.length_a   1.000
_cell.length_b   1.000
_cell.length_c   1.000
_cell.angle_alpha   90.00
_cell.angle_beta   90.00
_cell.angle_gamma   90.00
#
_symmetry.space_group_name_H-M   'P 1'
#
loop_
_entity.id
_entity.type
_entity.pdbx_description
1 polymer ?
#
loop_
_entity_poly.entity_id
_entity_poly.type
_entity_poly.pdbx_seq_one_letter_code
_entity_poly.pdbx_strand_id
1 'polypeptide(L)'
;MKKIWIIMLITFFGGYSSQVLGQESPLRNSFLKELYTCGVATVENDNVKVAIPFDVHGTDCGAPDCYTTEVRFAFPLRKEVVLPKSLAFEEEETGCVEPYRLTDVFQLQEQTPDYVIYYAPKHKRTLLIFKNRSMQSTNAFYCLGLAAGRIHRKNVYRVYEDYFLKENKDYQVYMLSF
;
A
#
# COMPACT_ATOMS: atom_id res chain seq x y z
N MET A 1 14.84 67.18 -16.20
CA MET A 1 15.23 66.77 -14.84
C MET A 1 15.27 65.25 -14.78
N LYS A 2 16.31 64.71 -14.13
CA LYS A 2 16.86 63.35 -14.26
C LYS A 2 15.90 62.23 -13.83
N LYS A 3 15.74 61.18 -14.65
CA LYS A 3 15.25 59.86 -14.21
C LYS A 3 16.46 58.99 -13.87
N ILE A 4 16.57 58.62 -12.60
CA ILE A 4 17.62 57.75 -12.05
C ILE A 4 17.17 56.30 -12.20
N TRP A 5 18.04 55.47 -12.77
CA TRP A 5 17.92 54.01 -12.80
C TRP A 5 18.44 53.45 -11.49
N ILE A 6 17.68 52.56 -10.84
CA ILE A 6 18.20 51.72 -9.76
C ILE A 6 18.08 50.27 -10.24
N ILE A 7 19.24 49.71 -10.56
CA ILE A 7 19.49 48.28 -10.67
C ILE A 7 19.61 47.78 -9.24
N MET A 8 18.78 46.82 -8.84
CA MET A 8 18.99 46.07 -7.60
C MET A 8 19.32 44.63 -7.97
N LEU A 9 20.61 44.31 -7.95
CA LEU A 9 21.10 42.94 -7.84
C LEU A 9 20.71 42.42 -6.46
N ILE A 10 20.01 41.29 -6.42
CA ILE A 10 19.99 40.42 -5.23
C ILE A 10 20.50 39.06 -5.69
N THR A 11 21.76 38.80 -5.39
CA THR A 11 22.32 37.45 -5.31
C THR A 11 21.97 36.89 -3.93
N PHE A 12 21.24 35.78 -3.89
CA PHE A 12 21.17 34.91 -2.72
C PHE A 12 21.45 33.47 -3.16
N PHE A 13 22.52 32.91 -2.61
CA PHE A 13 22.84 31.50 -2.60
C PHE A 13 21.83 30.76 -1.70
N GLY A 14 21.50 29.52 -2.06
CA GLY A 14 20.75 28.58 -1.22
C GLY A 14 19.47 28.11 -1.88
N GLY A 15 19.56 27.00 -2.60
CA GLY A 15 18.41 26.28 -3.14
C GLY A 15 17.54 25.74 -2.01
N TYR A 16 16.59 26.54 -1.54
CA TYR A 16 15.38 26.04 -0.92
C TYR A 16 14.41 25.69 -2.03
N SER A 17 14.22 24.40 -2.26
CA SER A 17 13.05 23.89 -2.98
C SER A 17 11.82 24.47 -2.31
N SER A 18 11.12 25.33 -3.05
CA SER A 18 9.82 25.88 -2.67
C SER A 18 8.86 24.71 -2.45
N GLN A 19 8.70 24.30 -1.19
CA GLN A 19 7.54 23.53 -0.78
C GLN A 19 6.33 24.42 -1.05
N VAL A 20 5.55 24.03 -2.06
CA VAL A 20 4.26 24.62 -2.37
C VAL A 20 3.33 24.31 -1.20
N LEU A 21 3.28 25.23 -0.24
CA LEU A 21 2.18 25.36 0.70
C LEU A 21 0.89 25.58 -0.10
N GLY A 22 0.04 24.55 -0.18
CA GLY A 22 -1.36 24.72 -0.59
C GLY A 22 -1.98 23.65 -1.47
N GLN A 23 -1.26 22.64 -1.95
CA GLN A 23 -1.89 21.56 -2.73
C GLN A 23 -2.13 20.35 -1.81
N GLU A 24 -3.40 20.11 -1.46
CA GLU A 24 -3.77 18.86 -0.79
C GLU A 24 -3.42 17.68 -1.70
N SER A 25 -2.67 16.70 -1.16
CA SER A 25 -2.37 15.47 -1.88
C SER A 25 -3.68 14.82 -2.34
N PRO A 26 -3.79 14.38 -3.61
CA PRO A 26 -4.99 13.72 -4.12
C PRO A 26 -5.31 12.42 -3.34
N LEU A 27 -4.33 11.88 -2.60
CA LEU A 27 -4.56 10.73 -1.72
C LEU A 27 -5.46 11.07 -0.52
N ARG A 28 -5.47 12.31 -0.02
CA ARG A 28 -6.25 12.73 1.17
C ARG A 28 -7.76 12.53 1.02
N ASN A 29 -8.25 12.61 -0.22
CA ASN A 29 -9.66 12.46 -0.56
C ASN A 29 -9.94 11.18 -1.37
N SER A 30 -9.00 10.24 -1.39
CA SER A 30 -9.07 9.01 -2.18
C SER A 30 -9.45 7.77 -1.37
N PHE A 31 -9.58 6.64 -2.05
CA PHE A 31 -9.67 5.31 -1.43
C PHE A 31 -8.45 4.98 -0.55
N LEU A 32 -7.26 5.51 -0.86
CA LEU A 32 -6.00 5.21 -0.16
C LEU A 32 -5.69 6.20 0.97
N LYS A 33 -6.68 6.98 1.44
CA LYS A 33 -6.49 8.03 2.45
C LYS A 33 -5.81 7.51 3.72
N GLU A 34 -6.27 6.40 4.28
CA GLU A 34 -5.70 5.85 5.51
C GLU A 34 -4.26 5.37 5.29
N LEU A 35 -3.99 4.66 4.19
CA LEU A 35 -2.63 4.25 3.83
C LEU A 35 -1.70 5.46 3.62
N TYR A 36 -2.19 6.54 3.02
CA TYR A 36 -1.43 7.80 2.91
C TYR A 36 -1.16 8.44 4.28
N THR A 37 -2.15 8.42 5.17
CA THR A 37 -2.04 8.99 6.52
C THR A 37 -1.00 8.23 7.35
N CYS A 38 -0.87 6.93 7.13
CA CYS A 38 0.14 6.09 7.76
C CYS A 38 1.48 6.03 7.01
N GLY A 39 1.68 6.82 5.95
CA GLY A 39 2.93 6.86 5.19
C GLY A 39 3.18 5.67 4.24
N VAL A 40 2.20 4.78 4.09
CA VAL A 40 2.25 3.57 3.22
C VAL A 40 2.00 3.92 1.75
N ALA A 41 1.22 4.96 1.48
CA ALA A 41 0.97 5.46 0.13
C ALA A 41 1.53 6.87 -0.04
N THR A 42 2.16 7.15 -1.18
CA THR A 42 2.72 8.46 -1.53
C THR A 42 2.46 8.79 -3.00
N VAL A 43 2.67 10.06 -3.38
CA VAL A 43 2.69 10.49 -4.77
C VAL A 43 4.09 10.98 -5.10
N GLU A 44 4.69 10.44 -6.15
CA GLU A 44 6.00 10.85 -6.64
C GLU A 44 6.05 10.71 -8.16
N ASN A 45 6.53 11.74 -8.86
CA ASN A 45 6.66 11.74 -10.33
C ASN A 45 5.37 11.29 -11.05
N ASP A 46 4.24 11.90 -10.70
CA ASP A 46 2.90 11.57 -11.25
C ASP A 46 2.48 10.10 -11.09
N ASN A 47 3.05 9.38 -10.12
CA ASN A 47 2.64 8.03 -9.78
C ASN A 47 2.20 7.96 -8.32
N VAL A 48 1.13 7.22 -8.07
CA VAL A 48 0.84 6.71 -6.73
C VAL A 48 1.79 5.54 -6.48
N LYS A 49 2.59 5.63 -5.42
CA LYS A 49 3.45 4.56 -4.94
C LYS A 49 2.89 4.04 -3.62
N VAL A 50 2.81 2.72 -3.49
CA VAL A 50 2.36 2.06 -2.26
C VAL A 50 3.38 1.00 -1.88
N ALA A 51 3.80 1.00 -0.61
CA ALA A 51 4.68 0.00 -0.03
C ALA A 51 4.07 -0.45 1.30
N ILE A 52 3.44 -1.62 1.30
CA ILE A 52 2.69 -2.15 2.45
C ILE A 52 3.60 -3.14 3.19
N PRO A 53 4.07 -2.82 4.41
CA PRO A 53 4.74 -3.78 5.26
C PRO A 53 3.71 -4.73 5.88
N PHE A 54 3.89 -6.01 5.63
CA PHE A 54 3.11 -7.08 6.21
C PHE A 54 3.98 -7.85 7.20
N ASP A 55 3.54 -7.88 8.45
CA ASP A 55 4.15 -8.74 9.46
C ASP A 55 3.33 -10.03 9.59
N VAL A 56 4.04 -11.08 9.96
CA VAL A 56 3.41 -12.24 10.56
C VAL A 56 3.08 -11.80 11.99
N HIS A 57 1.84 -11.94 12.40
CA HIS A 57 1.54 -12.04 13.82
C HIS A 57 0.74 -13.33 13.96
N GLY A 58 1.43 -14.44 13.78
CA GLY A 58 0.91 -15.71 14.24
C GLY A 58 0.72 -15.66 15.75
N THR A 59 0.03 -16.64 16.31
CA THR A 59 -0.26 -16.79 17.74
C THR A 59 0.98 -17.03 18.61
N ASP A 60 2.16 -16.54 18.23
CA ASP A 60 3.41 -16.78 18.93
C ASP A 60 3.71 -15.64 19.91
N CYS A 61 3.10 -15.76 21.10
CA CYS A 61 3.63 -15.36 22.41
C CYS A 61 4.52 -14.11 22.58
N GLY A 62 4.41 -13.07 21.75
CA GLY A 62 5.09 -11.78 21.93
C GLY A 62 6.56 -11.75 21.49
N ALA A 63 7.03 -12.73 20.70
CA ALA A 63 8.32 -12.61 20.02
C ALA A 63 8.11 -11.82 18.72
N PRO A 64 8.84 -10.71 18.48
CA PRO A 64 8.75 -10.02 17.21
C PRO A 64 9.24 -10.97 16.10
N ASP A 65 8.41 -11.20 15.10
CA ASP A 65 8.82 -11.87 13.89
C ASP A 65 10.01 -11.10 13.30
N CYS A 66 11.16 -11.78 13.19
CA CYS A 66 12.41 -11.13 12.78
C CYS A 66 12.50 -10.92 11.26
N TYR A 67 11.38 -11.07 10.54
CA TYR A 67 11.24 -10.83 9.12
C TYR A 67 9.92 -10.13 8.79
N THR A 68 9.96 -9.33 7.73
CA THR A 68 8.82 -8.56 7.21
C THR A 68 8.69 -8.84 5.72
N THR A 69 7.46 -9.04 5.26
CA THR A 69 7.13 -9.10 3.84
C THR A 69 6.62 -7.74 3.39
N GLU A 70 7.33 -7.06 2.49
CA GLU A 70 6.86 -5.80 1.91
C GLU A 70 6.31 -6.03 0.49
N VAL A 71 5.07 -5.58 0.25
CA VAL A 71 4.46 -5.60 -1.08
C VAL A 71 4.43 -4.17 -1.61
N ARG A 72 5.12 -3.93 -2.73
CA ARG A 72 5.18 -2.62 -3.38
C ARG A 72 4.52 -2.64 -4.74
N PHE A 73 3.85 -1.56 -5.06
CA PHE A 73 3.28 -1.34 -6.39
C PHE A 73 3.16 0.15 -6.67
N ALA A 74 3.15 0.48 -7.95
CA ALA A 74 2.96 1.84 -8.41
C ALA A 74 1.99 1.88 -9.59
N PHE A 75 1.25 2.98 -9.70
CA PHE A 75 0.38 3.22 -10.84
C PHE A 75 0.25 4.72 -11.15
N PRO A 76 -0.04 5.09 -12.41
CA PRO A 76 -0.12 6.50 -12.80
C PRO A 76 -1.23 7.24 -12.04
N LEU A 77 -0.88 8.38 -11.48
CA LEU A 77 -1.84 9.35 -10.97
C LEU A 77 -2.44 10.12 -12.15
N ARG A 78 -3.76 10.11 -12.24
CA ARG A 78 -4.51 10.95 -13.19
C ARG A 78 -5.06 12.18 -12.45
N LYS A 79 -6.14 12.77 -12.96
CA LYS A 79 -6.88 13.82 -12.24
C LYS A 79 -7.35 13.37 -10.84
N GLU A 80 -7.62 12.08 -10.69
CA GLU A 80 -8.03 11.44 -9.45
C GLU A 80 -7.34 10.08 -9.30
N VAL A 81 -7.33 9.55 -8.08
CA VAL A 81 -6.76 8.25 -7.76
C VAL A 81 -7.73 7.15 -8.23
N VAL A 82 -7.38 6.48 -9.32
CA VAL A 82 -8.15 5.36 -9.86
C VAL A 82 -7.32 4.09 -9.74
N LEU A 83 -7.82 3.14 -8.96
CA LEU A 83 -7.22 1.83 -8.80
C LEU A 83 -7.25 1.05 -10.14
N PRO A 84 -6.10 0.54 -10.63
CA PRO A 84 -6.04 -0.11 -11.94
C PRO A 84 -6.57 -1.54 -11.90
N LYS A 85 -7.16 -2.02 -13.00
CA LYS A 85 -7.63 -3.42 -13.11
C LYS A 85 -6.50 -4.45 -13.08
N SER A 86 -5.30 -4.05 -13.50
CA SER A 86 -4.09 -4.86 -13.53
C SER A 86 -2.99 -4.05 -12.87
N LEU A 87 -2.30 -4.64 -11.90
CA LEU A 87 -1.37 -3.96 -11.03
C LEU A 87 -0.10 -4.80 -10.88
N ALA A 88 0.98 -4.37 -11.53
CA ALA A 88 2.28 -4.99 -11.32
C ALA A 88 2.75 -4.70 -9.89
N PHE A 89 3.31 -5.71 -9.23
CA PHE A 89 3.84 -5.58 -7.89
C PHE A 89 5.15 -6.34 -7.74
N GLU A 90 5.86 -5.94 -6.71
CA GLU A 90 7.04 -6.60 -6.18
C GLU A 90 6.79 -6.96 -4.72
N GLU A 91 7.15 -8.19 -4.35
CA GLU A 91 7.13 -8.73 -3.00
C GLU A 91 8.58 -8.93 -2.59
N GLU A 92 8.97 -8.40 -1.44
CA GLU A 92 10.30 -8.59 -0.88
C GLU A 92 10.18 -9.05 0.58
N GLU A 93 10.88 -10.12 0.92
CA GLU A 93 11.03 -10.55 2.31
C GLU A 93 12.42 -10.14 2.81
N THR A 94 12.46 -9.47 3.95
CA THR A 94 13.71 -9.02 4.59
C THR A 94 13.71 -9.40 6.06
N GLY A 95 14.89 -9.60 6.65
CA GLY A 95 15.04 -9.91 8.07
C GLY A 95 15.99 -11.07 8.33
N CYS A 96 15.61 -11.95 9.26
CA CYS A 96 16.36 -13.13 9.70
C CYS A 96 16.25 -14.34 8.74
N VAL A 97 15.76 -14.12 7.54
CA VAL A 97 15.55 -15.12 6.48
C VAL A 97 16.36 -14.73 5.24
N GLU A 98 16.61 -15.70 4.37
CA GLU A 98 17.28 -15.43 3.09
C GLU A 98 16.43 -14.44 2.27
N PRO A 99 17.03 -13.36 1.72
CA PRO A 99 16.28 -12.36 0.98
C PRO A 99 15.52 -12.98 -0.18
N TYR A 100 14.20 -12.82 -0.15
CA TYR A 100 13.31 -13.28 -1.20
C TYR A 100 12.77 -12.10 -1.97
N ARG A 101 12.71 -12.23 -3.30
CA ARG A 101 12.07 -11.26 -4.18
C ARG A 101 11.21 -11.95 -5.21
N LEU A 102 10.01 -11.42 -5.39
CA LEU A 102 9.06 -11.86 -6.40
C LEU A 102 8.49 -10.66 -7.14
N THR A 103 8.26 -10.84 -8.43
CA THR A 103 7.43 -9.92 -9.22
C THR A 103 6.29 -10.69 -9.87
N ASP A 104 5.11 -10.08 -9.86
CA ASP A 104 3.92 -10.64 -10.49
C ASP A 104 2.91 -9.52 -10.79
N VAL A 105 1.74 -9.89 -11.30
CA VAL A 105 0.68 -8.96 -11.67
C VAL A 105 -0.61 -9.37 -10.97
N PHE A 106 -1.10 -8.49 -10.11
CA PHE A 106 -2.44 -8.57 -9.57
C PHE A 106 -3.49 -8.25 -10.63
N GLN A 107 -4.57 -9.02 -10.65
CA GLN A 107 -5.80 -8.75 -11.38
C GLN A 107 -6.90 -8.38 -10.38
N LEU A 108 -7.64 -7.31 -10.68
CA LEU A 108 -8.76 -6.87 -9.87
C LEU A 108 -9.88 -7.93 -9.87
N GLN A 109 -10.22 -8.46 -8.70
CA GLN A 109 -11.33 -9.40 -8.53
C GLN A 109 -12.62 -8.72 -8.11
N GLU A 110 -12.53 -7.83 -7.13
CA GLU A 110 -13.71 -7.16 -6.56
C GLU A 110 -13.32 -5.75 -6.11
N GLN A 111 -14.20 -4.77 -6.35
CA GLN A 111 -14.02 -3.40 -5.88
C GLN A 111 -15.37 -2.85 -5.41
N THR A 112 -15.37 -2.25 -4.23
CA THR A 112 -16.51 -1.56 -3.63
C THR A 112 -16.05 -0.18 -3.12
N PRO A 113 -16.98 0.67 -2.63
CA PRO A 113 -16.58 1.90 -1.95
C PRO A 113 -15.72 1.70 -0.69
N ASP A 114 -15.74 0.50 -0.08
CA ASP A 114 -15.13 0.23 1.22
C ASP A 114 -13.91 -0.69 1.16
N TYR A 115 -13.78 -1.52 0.12
CA TYR A 115 -12.65 -2.43 -0.04
C TYR A 115 -12.35 -2.75 -1.51
N VAL A 116 -11.14 -3.27 -1.75
CA VAL A 116 -10.68 -3.81 -3.02
C VAL A 116 -9.97 -5.14 -2.81
N ILE A 117 -10.21 -6.10 -3.69
CA ILE A 117 -9.57 -7.42 -3.70
C ILE A 117 -8.85 -7.60 -5.04
N TYR A 118 -7.56 -7.84 -4.94
CA TYR A 118 -6.68 -8.20 -6.04
C TYR A 118 -6.21 -9.64 -5.91
N TYR A 119 -5.98 -10.30 -7.04
CA TYR A 119 -5.45 -11.66 -7.07
C TYR A 119 -4.42 -11.85 -8.18
N ALA A 120 -3.29 -12.46 -7.84
CA ALA A 120 -2.26 -12.88 -8.78
C ALA A 120 -2.29 -14.41 -8.90
N PRO A 121 -2.73 -14.97 -10.05
CA PRO A 121 -2.96 -16.41 -10.19
C PRO A 121 -1.67 -17.23 -10.23
N LYS A 122 -0.57 -16.67 -10.76
CA LYS A 122 0.69 -17.38 -10.95
C LYS A 122 1.29 -17.85 -9.62
N HIS A 123 1.29 -16.99 -8.61
CA HIS A 123 1.83 -17.31 -7.27
C HIS A 123 0.75 -17.40 -6.18
N LYS A 124 -0.54 -17.41 -6.57
CA LYS A 124 -1.70 -17.48 -5.66
C LYS A 124 -1.61 -16.44 -4.54
N ARG A 125 -1.45 -15.18 -4.92
CA ARG A 125 -1.40 -14.04 -3.99
C ARG A 125 -2.72 -13.30 -3.99
N THR A 126 -3.30 -13.03 -2.83
CA THR A 126 -4.48 -12.16 -2.68
C THR A 126 -4.09 -10.93 -1.88
N LEU A 127 -4.35 -9.75 -2.41
CA LEU A 127 -4.20 -8.49 -1.70
C LEU A 127 -5.60 -7.90 -1.46
N LEU A 128 -5.97 -7.75 -0.20
CA LEU A 128 -7.20 -7.11 0.24
C LEU A 128 -6.83 -5.77 0.90
N ILE A 129 -7.41 -4.66 0.42
CA ILE A 129 -7.24 -3.34 1.02
C ILE A 129 -8.62 -2.79 1.39
N PHE A 130 -8.75 -2.26 2.60
CA PHE A 130 -9.91 -1.52 3.08
C PHE A 130 -9.64 -0.02 3.03
N LYS A 131 -10.63 0.75 2.57
CA LYS A 131 -10.58 2.22 2.52
C LYS A 131 -10.36 2.83 3.90
N ASN A 132 -11.08 2.31 4.88
CA ASN A 132 -10.97 2.66 6.30
C ASN A 132 -10.50 1.43 7.07
N ARG A 133 -9.96 1.61 8.30
CA ARG A 133 -9.65 0.44 9.14
C ARG A 133 -10.88 -0.45 9.24
N SER A 134 -10.69 -1.74 8.96
CA SER A 134 -11.77 -2.71 9.07
C SER A 134 -12.15 -2.92 10.54
N MET A 135 -13.20 -3.69 10.81
CA MET A 135 -13.52 -4.14 12.17
C MET A 135 -12.34 -4.84 12.87
N GLN A 136 -11.34 -5.30 12.10
CA GLN A 136 -10.16 -6.03 12.57
C GLN A 136 -8.93 -5.11 12.72
N SER A 137 -9.14 -3.78 12.78
CA SER A 137 -8.12 -2.77 13.07
C SER A 137 -6.95 -2.63 12.07
N THR A 138 -7.02 -3.30 10.91
CA THR A 138 -6.04 -3.19 9.83
C THR A 138 -6.68 -2.65 8.54
N ASN A 139 -5.86 -2.04 7.68
CA ASN A 139 -6.27 -1.57 6.35
C ASN A 139 -5.93 -2.56 5.24
N ALA A 140 -5.12 -3.59 5.48
CA ALA A 140 -4.79 -4.55 4.44
C ALA A 140 -4.50 -5.95 4.97
N PHE A 141 -4.86 -6.94 4.17
CA PHE A 141 -4.42 -8.33 4.33
C PHE A 141 -3.70 -8.80 3.08
N TYR A 142 -2.69 -9.62 3.27
CA TYR A 142 -1.96 -10.29 2.20
C TYR A 142 -1.99 -11.80 2.40
N CYS A 143 -2.54 -12.53 1.44
CA CYS A 143 -2.74 -13.97 1.57
C CYS A 143 -1.95 -14.73 0.51
N LEU A 144 -1.27 -15.78 0.93
CA LEU A 144 -0.46 -16.67 0.11
C LEU A 144 -1.14 -18.02 0.02
N GLY A 145 -1.16 -18.63 -1.16
CA GLY A 145 -1.64 -20.00 -1.36
C GLY A 145 -3.16 -20.15 -1.51
N LEU A 146 -3.94 -19.13 -1.15
CA LEU A 146 -5.40 -19.14 -1.37
C LEU A 146 -5.75 -19.16 -2.86
N ALA A 147 -6.72 -20.02 -3.22
CA ALA A 147 -7.27 -20.03 -4.58
C ALA A 147 -8.08 -18.74 -4.87
N ALA A 148 -8.23 -18.43 -6.16
CA ALA A 148 -9.07 -17.32 -6.62
C ALA A 148 -10.48 -17.38 -6.01
N GLY A 149 -11.03 -16.23 -5.61
CA GLY A 149 -12.40 -16.13 -5.11
C GLY A 149 -12.64 -16.68 -3.70
N ARG A 150 -11.60 -17.14 -2.98
CA ARG A 150 -11.72 -17.56 -1.58
C ARG A 150 -12.04 -16.41 -0.62
N ILE A 151 -11.64 -15.19 -0.99
CA ILE A 151 -12.03 -13.95 -0.33
C ILE A 151 -12.94 -13.19 -1.29
N HIS A 152 -14.12 -12.81 -0.82
CA HIS A 152 -15.16 -12.14 -1.58
C HIS A 152 -16.16 -11.46 -0.64
N ARG A 153 -17.13 -10.70 -1.16
CA ARG A 153 -18.16 -10.01 -0.36
C ARG A 153 -18.77 -10.75 0.83
N LYS A 154 -18.96 -12.07 0.76
CA LYS A 154 -19.63 -12.82 1.85
C LYS A 154 -18.73 -13.07 3.07
N ASN A 155 -17.42 -12.94 2.94
CA ASN A 155 -16.46 -13.25 4.01
C ASN A 155 -15.31 -12.24 4.15
N VAL A 156 -15.31 -11.15 3.38
CA VAL A 156 -14.24 -10.13 3.40
C VAL A 156 -14.00 -9.55 4.81
N TYR A 157 -15.06 -9.34 5.59
CA TYR A 157 -14.97 -8.86 6.99
C TYR A 157 -14.75 -9.97 8.02
N ARG A 158 -14.47 -11.19 7.57
CA ARG A 158 -14.15 -12.34 8.41
C ARG A 158 -12.78 -12.93 8.12
N VAL A 159 -11.96 -12.25 7.31
CA VAL A 159 -10.63 -12.77 6.91
C VAL A 159 -9.75 -13.04 8.13
N TYR A 160 -9.81 -12.18 9.14
CA TYR A 160 -9.09 -12.38 10.39
C TYR A 160 -9.51 -13.70 11.08
N GLU A 161 -10.79 -13.90 11.34
CA GLU A 161 -11.28 -15.08 12.05
C GLU A 161 -11.22 -16.36 11.21
N ASP A 162 -11.51 -16.25 9.91
CA ASP A 162 -11.63 -17.40 9.03
C ASP A 162 -10.28 -17.92 8.55
N TYR A 163 -9.27 -17.06 8.46
CA TYR A 163 -7.96 -17.40 7.91
C TYR A 163 -6.77 -16.99 8.80
N PHE A 164 -6.71 -15.74 9.27
CA PHE A 164 -5.53 -15.24 10.00
C PHE A 164 -5.30 -15.95 11.34
N LEU A 165 -6.34 -16.09 12.16
CA LEU A 165 -6.27 -16.77 13.46
C LEU A 165 -6.05 -18.30 13.36
N LYS A 166 -6.11 -18.87 12.16
CA LYS A 166 -6.04 -20.31 11.96
C LYS A 166 -4.71 -20.68 11.32
N GLU A 167 -3.92 -21.44 12.05
CA GLU A 167 -2.76 -22.11 11.46
C GLU A 167 -3.22 -23.05 10.34
N ASN A 168 -2.57 -22.93 9.19
CA ASN A 168 -2.84 -23.73 8.02
C ASN A 168 -1.54 -23.98 7.24
N LYS A 169 -1.39 -25.18 6.70
CA LYS A 169 -0.18 -25.55 5.92
C LYS A 169 -0.28 -25.17 4.44
N ASP A 170 -1.48 -24.93 3.94
CA ASP A 170 -1.76 -24.66 2.53
C ASP A 170 -1.82 -23.18 2.20
N TYR A 171 -1.97 -22.32 3.21
CA TYR A 171 -2.01 -20.87 3.04
C TYR A 171 -1.42 -20.12 4.23
N GLN A 172 -0.99 -18.90 3.98
CA GLN A 172 -0.57 -17.95 5.01
C GLN A 172 -1.31 -16.62 4.81
N VAL A 173 -1.62 -15.93 5.91
CA VAL A 173 -2.25 -14.62 5.87
C VAL A 173 -1.45 -13.67 6.75
N TYR A 174 -1.11 -12.53 6.18
CA TYR A 174 -0.45 -11.43 6.86
C TYR A 174 -1.40 -10.24 6.96
N MET A 175 -1.16 -9.38 7.94
CA MET A 175 -1.86 -8.11 8.06
C MET A 175 -0.88 -6.95 8.05
N LEU A 176 -1.36 -5.81 7.58
CA LEU A 176 -0.59 -4.58 7.69
C LEU A 176 -0.39 -4.23 9.17
N SER A 177 0.87 -4.05 9.53
CA SER A 177 1.38 -3.74 10.87
C SER A 177 1.75 -2.26 10.96
N PHE A 178 1.45 -1.62 12.11
CA PHE A 178 1.75 -0.22 12.41
C PHE A 178 2.14 -0.04 13.88
#